data_AF-A0A1I0TST7-F1
#
_entry.id   AF-A0A1I0TST7-F1
#
_cell.length_a   1.000
_cell.length_b   1.000
_cell.length_c   1.000
_cell.angle_alpha   90.00
_cell.angle_beta   90.00
_cell.angle_gamma   90.00
#
_symmetry.space_group_name_H-M   'P 1'
#
loop_
_entity.id
_entity.type
_entity.pdbx_description
1 polymer ?
#
loop_
_entity_poly.entity_id
_entity_poly.type
_entity_poly.pdbx_seq_one_letter_code
_entity_poly.pdbx_strand_id
1 'polypeptide(L)' 'MLKLIDYERACRTAAKLVEKFGDKYLPIFERTYKELKQAQETNSLKSIVIQFATN' A
#
# COMPACT_ATOMS: atom_id res chain seq x y z
N MET A 1 -11.17 -3.60 7.73
CA MET A 1 -10.40 -2.79 6.77
C MET A 1 -8.96 -2.79 7.25
N LEU A 2 -8.00 -3.26 6.43
CA LEU A 2 -6.57 -3.25 6.78
C LEU A 2 -6.09 -1.81 6.97
N LYS A 3 -5.18 -1.58 7.93
CA LYS A 3 -4.58 -0.26 8.14
C LYS A 3 -3.47 -0.03 7.12
N LEU A 4 -3.15 1.24 6.84
CA LEU A 4 -2.07 1.60 5.91
C LEU A 4 -0.75 0.87 6.24
N ILE A 5 -0.44 0.73 7.53
CA ILE A 5 0.75 0.02 8.02
C ILE A 5 0.79 -1.47 7.64
N ASP A 6 -0.36 -2.11 7.48
CA ASP A 6 -0.42 -3.52 7.09
C ASP A 6 -0.05 -3.68 5.60
N TYR A 7 -0.47 -2.74 4.76
CA TYR A 7 -0.06 -2.69 3.34
C TYR A 7 1.43 -2.41 3.19
N GLU A 8 2.00 -1.52 4.00
CA GLU A 8 3.45 -1.25 3.99
C GLU A 8 4.26 -2.48 4.39
N ARG A 9 3.82 -3.22 5.42
CA ARG A 9 4.47 -4.47 5.85
C ARG A 9 4.39 -5.54 4.76
N ALA A 10 3.23 -5.70 4.11
CA ALA A 10 3.06 -6.64 3.01
C ALA A 10 3.98 -6.30 1.83
N CYS A 11 4.04 -5.03 1.43
CA CYS A 11 4.88 -4.54 0.34
C CYS A 11 6.38 -4.76 0.62
N ARG A 12 6.85 -4.47 1.86
CA ARG A 12 8.24 -4.74 2.26
C ARG A 12 8.56 -6.23 2.27
N THR A 13 7.62 -7.07 2.70
CA THR A 13 7.81 -8.52 2.72
C THR A 13 7.92 -9.06 1.29
N ALA A 14 7.04 -8.62 0.39
CA ALA A 14 7.09 -9.00 -1.01
C ALA A 14 8.39 -8.53 -1.69
N ALA A 15 8.88 -7.32 -1.38
CA ALA A 15 10.16 -6.82 -1.90
C ALA A 15 11.33 -7.72 -1.49
N LYS A 16 11.38 -8.16 -0.22
CA LYS A 16 12.40 -9.11 0.26
C LYS A 16 12.32 -10.47 -0.44
N LEU A 17 11.11 -10.92 -0.82
CA LEU A 17 10.94 -12.15 -1.58
C LEU A 17 11.47 -12.00 -3.00
N VAL A 18 11.22 -10.86 -3.66
CA VAL A 18 11.78 -10.56 -4.99
C VAL A 18 13.31 -10.48 -4.93
N GLU A 19 13.86 -9.79 -3.93
CA GLU A 19 15.32 -9.71 -3.72
C GLU A 19 15.95 -11.10 -3.55
N LYS A 20 15.32 -11.98 -2.76
CA LYS A 20 15.87 -13.29 -2.41
C LYS A 20 15.64 -14.37 -3.46
N PHE A 21 14.52 -14.33 -4.17
CA PHE A 21 14.06 -15.42 -5.04
C PHE A 21 13.76 -14.98 -6.48
N GLY A 22 14.00 -13.70 -6.79
CA GLY A 22 13.85 -13.13 -8.13
C GLY A 22 12.41 -12.98 -8.61
N ASP A 23 12.27 -12.87 -9.92
CA ASP A 23 11.07 -12.43 -10.62
C ASP A 23 9.83 -13.30 -10.38
N LYS A 24 10.02 -14.54 -9.90
CA LYS A 24 8.90 -15.42 -9.51
C LYS A 24 7.95 -14.75 -8.52
N TYR A 25 8.45 -13.83 -7.68
CA TYR A 25 7.65 -13.12 -6.68
C TYR A 25 7.28 -11.69 -7.09
N LEU A 26 7.72 -11.24 -8.27
CA LEU A 26 7.42 -9.90 -8.77
C LEU A 26 5.90 -9.63 -8.86
N PRO A 27 5.04 -10.57 -9.32
CA PRO A 27 3.60 -10.34 -9.36
C PRO A 27 2.97 -10.07 -7.98
N ILE A 28 3.54 -10.67 -6.92
CA ILE A 28 3.06 -10.45 -5.54
C ILE A 28 3.46 -9.05 -5.07
N PHE A 29 4.70 -8.64 -5.36
CA PHE A 29 5.16 -7.29 -5.05
C PHE A 29 4.31 -6.24 -5.76
N GLU A 30 4.11 -6.36 -7.07
CA GLU A 30 3.29 -5.44 -7.86
C GLU A 30 1.87 -5.30 -7.30
N ARG A 31 1.24 -6.42 -6.94
CA ARG A 31 -0.10 -6.39 -6.32
C ARG A 31 -0.09 -5.63 -5.00
N THR A 32 0.81 -5.98 -4.09
CA THR A 32 0.89 -5.32 -2.77
C THR A 32 1.25 -3.84 -2.87
N TYR A 33 2.06 -3.45 -3.86
CA TYR A 33 2.40 -2.06 -4.12
C TYR A 33 1.20 -1.25 -4.65
N LYS A 34 0.41 -1.84 -5.56
CA LYS A 34 -0.84 -1.22 -6.05
C LYS A 34 -1.86 -1.03 -4.92
N GLU A 35 -2.03 -2.04 -4.08
CA GLU A 35 -2.91 -1.97 -2.91
C GLU A 35 -2.46 -0.89 -1.91
N LEU A 36 -1.15 -0.77 -1.66
CA LEU A 36 -0.57 0.29 -0.84
C LEU A 36 -0.89 1.68 -1.40
N LYS A 37 -0.72 1.88 -2.71
CA LYS A 37 -1.00 3.17 -3.36
C LYS A 37 -2.48 3.56 -3.24
N GLN A 38 -3.39 2.63 -3.48
CA GLN A 38 -4.82 2.88 -3.30
C GLN A 38 -5.17 3.24 -1.85
N ALA A 39 -4.54 2.57 -0.87
CA ALA A 39 -4.74 2.89 0.54
C ALA A 39 -4.19 4.29 0.91
N GLN A 40 -3.07 4.70 0.34
CA GLN A 40 -2.52 6.05 0.52
C GLN A 40 -3.44 7.13 -0.07
N GLU A 41 -3.91 6.92 -1.29
CA GLU A 41 -4.85 7.83 -1.96
C GLU A 41 -6.17 7.96 -1.20
N THR A 42 -6.73 6.83 -0.75
CA THR A 42 -7.98 6.83 0.01
C THR A 42 -7.85 7.59 1.34
N ASN A 43 -6.74 7.42 2.06
CA ASN A 43 -6.50 8.17 3.30
C ASN A 43 -6.28 9.66 3.04
N SER A 44 -5.55 10.01 1.98
CA SER A 44 -5.36 11.40 1.54
C SER A 44 -6.71 12.06 1.24
N LEU A 45 -7.55 11.43 0.41
CA LEU A 45 -8.90 11.92 0.10
C LEU A 45 -9.77 12.08 1.34
N LYS A 46 -9.73 11.13 2.28
CA LYS A 46 -10.44 11.25 3.57
C LYS A 46 -9.99 12.48 4.36
N SER A 47 -8.68 12.73 4.42
CA SER A 47 -8.15 13.91 5.12
C SER A 47 -8.61 15.23 4.48
N ILE A 48 -8.63 15.30 3.15
CA ILE A 48 -9.12 16.47 2.40
C ILE A 48 -10.61 16.70 2.68
N VAL A 49 -11.44 15.65 2.59
CA VAL A 49 -12.88 15.76 2.86
C VAL A 49 -13.15 16.26 4.27
N ILE A 50 -12.40 15.77 5.27
CA ILE A 50 -12.53 16.25 6.65
C ILE A 50 -12.19 17.74 6.74
N GLN A 51 -11.06 18.17 6.16
CA GLN A 51 -10.67 19.59 6.16
C GLN A 51 -11.73 20.50 5.54
N PHE A 52 -12.34 20.07 4.43
CA PHE A 52 -13.42 20.82 3.78
C PHE A 52 -14.72 20.82 4.59
N ALA A 53 -15.02 19.77 5.36
CA ALA A 53 -16.23 19.69 6.16
C ALA A 53 -16.15 20.47 7.49
N THR A 54 -14.95 20.75 7.99
CA THR A 54 -14.71 21.52 9.22
C THR A 54 -14.40 23.01 9.01
N ASN A 55 -14.28 23.47 7.76
CA ASN A 55 -14.21 24.89 7.40
C ASN A 55 -15.61 25.44 7.06
#